data_AF-A0A970R292-F1
#
_entry.id   AF-A0A970R292-F1
#
_cell.length_a   1.000
_cell.length_b   1.000
_cell.length_c   1.000
_cell.angle_alpha   90.00
_cell.angle_beta   90.00
_cell.angle_gamma   90.00
#
_symmetry.space_group_name_H-M   'P 1'
#
loop_
_entity.id
_entity.type
_entity.pdbx_description
1 polymer ?
#
loop_
_entity_poly.entity_id
_entity_poly.type
_entity_poly.pdbx_seq_one_letter_code
_entity_poly.pdbx_strand_id
1 'polypeptide(L)'
;MKTKSIIIIIATLLIGFAIGFLTNAQITRQRLDTFVSQGSYNFFRYRMIREINPDPQQAEKIEPILEKYARLADENITQSRMQMQELHQKMIDELKPYLTAQQMEWVQNAHQNFRGDAQRRGHRGPPPGRGPRHRNWQ
;
A
#
# COMPACT_ATOMS: atom_id res chain seq x y z
N MET A 1 -49.53 -28.54 15.03
CA MET A 1 -48.36 -28.60 15.94
C MET A 1 -47.02 -28.60 15.21
N LYS A 2 -46.90 -29.21 14.01
CA LYS A 2 -45.65 -29.32 13.23
C LYS A 2 -45.05 -27.98 12.74
N THR A 3 -45.88 -27.01 12.39
CA THR A 3 -45.44 -25.70 11.86
C THR A 3 -44.72 -24.85 12.91
N LYS A 4 -45.17 -24.89 14.17
CA LYS A 4 -44.55 -24.14 15.27
C LYS A 4 -43.12 -24.62 15.55
N SER A 5 -42.89 -25.93 15.51
CA SER A 5 -41.56 -26.52 15.69
C SER A 5 -40.62 -26.20 14.53
N ILE A 6 -41.12 -26.22 13.28
CA ILE A 6 -40.31 -25.87 12.11
C ILE A 6 -39.87 -24.40 12.17
N ILE A 7 -40.76 -23.49 12.58
CA ILE A 7 -40.44 -22.06 12.73
C ILE A 7 -39.35 -21.85 13.78
N ILE A 8 -39.42 -22.56 14.91
CA ILE A 8 -38.42 -22.45 15.98
C ILE A 8 -37.04 -22.93 15.48
N ILE A 9 -37.00 -24.03 14.72
CA ILE A 9 -35.76 -24.55 14.14
C ILE A 9 -35.14 -23.57 13.13
N ILE A 10 -35.97 -22.96 12.28
CA ILE A 10 -35.48 -21.96 11.31
C ILE A 10 -34.96 -20.71 12.04
N ALA A 11 -35.67 -20.27 13.08
CA ALA A 11 -35.26 -19.10 13.86
C ALA A 11 -33.92 -19.33 14.59
N THR A 12 -33.72 -20.49 15.21
CA THR A 12 -32.44 -20.80 15.89
C THR A 12 -31.30 -20.98 14.90
N LEU A 13 -31.55 -21.52 13.71
CA LEU A 13 -30.55 -21.62 12.63
C LEU A 13 -30.11 -20.22 12.16
N LEU A 14 -31.06 -19.31 11.96
CA LEU A 14 -30.78 -17.92 11.57
C LEU A 14 -29.99 -17.17 12.65
N ILE A 15 -30.30 -17.40 13.92
CA ILE A 15 -29.56 -16.81 15.05
C ILE A 15 -28.14 -17.36 15.11
N GLY A 16 -27.96 -18.68 14.98
CA GLY A 16 -26.64 -19.30 14.93
C GLY A 16 -25.81 -18.82 13.74
N PHE A 17 -26.45 -18.64 12.59
CA PHE A 17 -25.83 -18.09 11.38
C PHE A 17 -25.42 -16.62 11.58
N ALA A 18 -26.31 -15.80 12.14
CA ALA A 18 -26.02 -14.39 12.41
C ALA A 18 -24.87 -14.22 13.41
N ILE A 19 -24.85 -15.02 14.49
CA ILE A 19 -23.78 -15.00 15.48
C ILE A 19 -22.46 -15.46 14.84
N GLY A 20 -22.46 -16.58 14.12
CA GLY A 20 -21.26 -17.06 13.41
C GLY A 20 -20.72 -16.06 12.38
N PHE A 21 -21.60 -15.38 11.66
CA PHE A 21 -21.23 -14.34 10.70
C PHE A 21 -20.65 -13.10 11.39
N LEU A 22 -21.27 -12.60 12.47
CA LEU A 22 -20.78 -11.44 13.20
C LEU A 22 -19.42 -11.69 13.88
N THR A 23 -19.24 -12.84 14.52
CA THR A 23 -17.98 -13.16 15.20
C THR A 23 -16.81 -13.24 14.21
N ASN A 24 -17.05 -13.75 13.00
CA ASN A 24 -16.00 -13.91 11.98
C ASN A 24 -15.67 -12.59 11.26
N ALA A 25 -16.64 -11.68 11.10
CA ALA A 25 -16.42 -10.34 10.56
C ALA A 25 -15.50 -9.50 11.48
N GLN A 26 -15.60 -9.68 12.80
CA GLN A 26 -14.78 -8.95 13.78
C GLN A 26 -13.32 -9.45 13.79
N ILE A 27 -13.08 -10.75 13.64
CA ILE A 27 -11.73 -11.33 13.52
C ILE A 27 -11.04 -10.88 12.24
N THR A 28 -11.79 -10.78 11.13
CA THR A 28 -11.27 -10.33 9.84
C THR A 28 -10.83 -8.85 9.89
N ARG A 29 -11.60 -7.99 10.55
CA ARG A 29 -11.21 -6.57 10.76
C ARG A 29 -9.93 -6.45 11.60
N GLN A 30 -9.80 -7.23 12.67
CA GLN A 30 -8.58 -7.21 13.50
C GLN A 30 -7.34 -7.70 12.75
N ARG A 31 -7.48 -8.71 11.89
CA ARG A 31 -6.37 -9.16 11.02
C ARG A 31 -6.01 -8.12 9.97
N LEU A 32 -6.97 -7.41 9.38
CA LEU A 32 -6.66 -6.33 8.43
C LEU A 32 -5.99 -5.13 9.11
N ASP A 33 -6.48 -4.68 10.26
CA ASP A 33 -5.94 -3.51 10.97
C ASP A 33 -4.50 -3.72 11.47
N THR A 34 -4.14 -4.95 11.86
CA THR A 34 -2.76 -5.25 12.31
C THR A 34 -1.75 -5.08 11.16
N PHE A 35 -2.15 -5.37 9.91
CA PHE A 35 -1.27 -5.34 8.74
C PHE A 35 -1.13 -3.94 8.12
N VAL A 36 -2.09 -3.03 8.31
CA VAL A 36 -2.04 -1.66 7.75
C VAL A 36 -0.89 -0.82 8.32
N SER A 37 -0.26 -1.24 9.42
CA SER A 37 0.78 -0.46 10.10
C SER A 37 2.18 -0.50 9.44
N GLN A 38 2.44 -1.37 8.46
CA GLN A 38 3.80 -1.57 7.93
C GLN A 38 3.93 -1.27 6.42
N GLY A 39 4.24 -0.01 6.08
CA GLY A 39 4.89 0.35 4.81
C GLY A 39 4.10 0.17 3.48
N SER A 40 4.76 0.54 2.37
CA SER A 40 4.22 0.53 1.00
C SER A 40 3.70 -0.85 0.55
N TYR A 41 4.28 -1.92 1.11
CA TYR A 41 3.90 -3.31 0.92
C TYR A 41 2.44 -3.58 1.29
N ASN A 42 2.07 -3.25 2.53
CA ASN A 42 0.74 -3.54 3.04
C ASN A 42 -0.33 -2.58 2.50
N PHE A 43 0.08 -1.41 2.02
CA PHE A 43 -0.83 -0.44 1.42
C PHE A 43 -1.47 -0.95 0.12
N PHE A 44 -0.70 -1.61 -0.76
CA PHE A 44 -1.23 -2.17 -2.00
C PHE A 44 -2.25 -3.26 -1.71
N ARG A 45 -1.89 -4.21 -0.84
CA ARG A 45 -2.78 -5.29 -0.42
C ARG A 45 -4.07 -4.76 0.22
N TYR A 46 -3.95 -3.80 1.14
CA TYR A 46 -5.11 -3.18 1.80
C TYR A 46 -6.05 -2.50 0.79
N ARG A 47 -5.50 -1.71 -0.14
CA ARG A 47 -6.30 -1.05 -1.18
C ARG A 47 -7.05 -2.07 -2.04
N MET A 48 -6.36 -3.12 -2.48
CA MET A 48 -6.97 -4.16 -3.32
C MET A 48 -8.09 -4.91 -2.59
N ILE A 49 -7.89 -5.29 -1.32
CA ILE A 49 -8.95 -5.93 -0.53
C ILE A 49 -10.14 -4.98 -0.34
N ARG A 50 -9.89 -3.70 -0.09
CA ARG A 50 -10.95 -2.70 0.06
C ARG A 50 -11.75 -2.49 -1.23
N GLU A 51 -11.10 -2.49 -2.39
CA GLU A 51 -11.76 -2.31 -3.69
C GLU A 51 -12.51 -3.56 -4.15
N ILE A 52 -11.91 -4.74 -3.97
CA ILE A 52 -12.54 -6.02 -4.33
C ILE A 52 -13.69 -6.35 -3.38
N ASN A 53 -13.57 -5.94 -2.11
CA ASN A 53 -14.51 -6.25 -1.04
C ASN A 53 -14.95 -7.75 -1.04
N PRO A 54 -13.98 -8.69 -1.02
CA PRO A 54 -14.27 -10.11 -1.20
C PRO A 54 -15.05 -10.66 -0.01
N ASP A 55 -15.87 -11.68 -0.26
CA ASP A 55 -16.43 -12.48 0.83
C ASP A 55 -15.31 -13.25 1.57
N PRO A 56 -15.55 -13.78 2.78
CA PRO A 56 -14.49 -14.43 3.57
C PRO A 56 -13.83 -15.63 2.90
N GLN A 57 -14.58 -16.42 2.12
CA GLN A 57 -14.02 -17.59 1.42
C GLN A 57 -13.19 -17.17 0.21
N GLN A 58 -13.57 -16.06 -0.43
CA GLN A 58 -12.78 -15.43 -1.49
C GLN A 58 -11.53 -14.76 -0.93
N ALA A 59 -11.63 -14.10 0.22
CA ALA A 59 -10.53 -13.40 0.87
C ALA A 59 -9.38 -14.36 1.19
N GLU A 60 -9.67 -15.55 1.75
CA GLU A 60 -8.67 -16.58 2.07
C GLU A 60 -7.89 -17.05 0.82
N LYS A 61 -8.56 -17.09 -0.34
CA LYS A 61 -7.94 -17.50 -1.61
C LYS A 61 -7.18 -16.36 -2.29
N ILE A 62 -7.65 -15.12 -2.14
CA ILE A 62 -7.08 -13.93 -2.80
C ILE A 62 -5.90 -13.36 -2.00
N GLU A 63 -5.93 -13.47 -0.68
CA GLU A 63 -4.87 -13.00 0.23
C GLU A 63 -3.46 -13.47 -0.17
N PRO A 64 -3.18 -14.77 -0.39
CA PRO A 64 -1.85 -15.21 -0.81
C PRO A 64 -1.44 -14.70 -2.19
N ILE A 65 -2.39 -14.43 -3.09
CA ILE A 65 -2.14 -13.84 -4.40
C ILE A 65 -1.69 -12.38 -4.23
N LEU A 66 -2.44 -11.60 -3.46
CA LEU A 66 -2.10 -10.19 -3.20
C LEU A 66 -0.77 -10.05 -2.47
N GLU A 67 -0.47 -10.95 -1.52
CA GLU A 67 0.80 -11.00 -0.80
C GLU A 67 2.00 -11.21 -1.75
N LYS A 68 1.87 -12.16 -2.68
CA LYS A 68 2.89 -12.44 -3.70
C LYS A 68 3.15 -11.21 -4.58
N TYR A 69 2.10 -10.60 -5.11
CA TYR A 69 2.25 -9.47 -6.01
C TYR A 69 2.68 -8.19 -5.30
N ALA A 70 2.29 -8.00 -4.04
CA ALA A 70 2.81 -6.92 -3.22
C ALA A 70 4.33 -7.03 -3.05
N ARG A 71 4.88 -8.25 -2.93
CA ARG A 71 6.32 -8.48 -2.78
C ARG A 71 7.07 -8.18 -4.06
N LEU A 72 6.56 -8.70 -5.18
CA LEU A 72 7.11 -8.41 -6.50
C LEU A 72 7.09 -6.91 -6.81
N ALA A 73 6.03 -6.20 -6.41
CA ALA A 73 5.95 -4.76 -6.57
C ALA A 73 7.01 -4.02 -5.74
N ASP A 74 7.24 -4.43 -4.49
CA ASP A 74 8.26 -3.83 -3.62
C ASP A 74 9.68 -4.08 -4.15
N GLU A 75 9.96 -5.30 -4.59
CA GLU A 75 11.22 -5.67 -5.26
C GLU A 75 11.41 -4.82 -6.53
N ASN A 76 10.38 -4.69 -7.36
CA ASN A 76 10.45 -3.90 -8.60
C ASN A 76 10.68 -2.40 -8.31
N ILE A 77 10.00 -1.83 -7.32
CA ILE A 77 10.22 -0.44 -6.89
C ILE A 77 11.67 -0.26 -6.42
N THR A 78 12.21 -1.22 -5.67
CA THR A 78 13.59 -1.18 -5.17
C THR A 78 14.59 -1.24 -6.33
N GLN A 79 14.40 -2.17 -7.27
CA GLN A 79 15.25 -2.31 -8.46
C GLN A 79 15.17 -1.06 -9.34
N SER A 80 13.97 -0.55 -9.61
CA SER A 80 13.75 0.65 -10.42
C SER A 80 14.41 1.89 -9.78
N ARG A 81 14.38 2.02 -8.45
CA ARG A 81 15.10 3.11 -7.75
C ARG A 81 16.61 3.03 -7.96
N MET A 82 17.20 1.84 -7.87
CA MET A 82 18.64 1.66 -8.10
C MET A 82 19.01 1.98 -9.55
N GLN A 83 18.25 1.48 -10.52
CA GLN A 83 18.45 1.79 -11.94
C GLN A 83 18.33 3.28 -12.23
N MET A 84 17.36 3.97 -11.62
CA MET A 84 17.18 5.41 -11.78
C MET A 84 18.35 6.20 -11.20
N GLN A 85 18.90 5.77 -10.06
CA GLN A 85 20.09 6.40 -9.48
C GLN A 85 21.31 6.24 -10.37
N GLU A 86 21.49 5.07 -10.98
CA GLU A 86 22.58 4.80 -11.92
C GLU A 86 22.44 5.65 -13.19
N LEU A 87 21.23 5.70 -13.78
CA LEU A 87 20.93 6.51 -14.96
C LEU A 87 21.21 7.99 -14.71
N HIS A 88 20.77 8.50 -13.56
CA HIS A 88 21.00 9.89 -13.18
C HIS A 88 22.48 10.18 -12.95
N GLN A 89 23.26 9.22 -12.45
CA GLN A 89 24.71 9.37 -12.31
C GLN A 89 25.38 9.49 -13.68
N LYS A 90 25.05 8.60 -14.63
CA LYS A 90 25.59 8.65 -16.00
C LYS A 90 25.28 9.97 -16.69
N MET A 91 24.05 10.46 -16.57
CA MET A 91 23.66 11.77 -17.08
C MET A 91 24.52 12.90 -16.48
N ILE A 92 24.79 12.88 -15.17
CA ILE A 92 25.65 13.87 -14.53
C ILE A 92 27.07 13.82 -15.09
N ASP A 93 27.62 12.62 -15.26
CA ASP A 93 28.98 12.43 -15.76
C ASP A 93 29.11 12.92 -17.21
N GLU A 94 28.10 12.70 -18.05
CA GLU A 94 28.01 13.21 -19.41
C GLU A 94 27.84 14.73 -19.48
N LEU A 95 27.11 15.34 -18.53
CA LEU A 95 26.93 16.79 -18.47
C LEU A 95 28.15 17.54 -17.92
N LYS A 96 28.96 16.88 -17.09
CA LYS A 96 30.12 17.47 -16.40
C LYS A 96 31.04 18.34 -17.27
N PRO A 97 31.45 17.95 -18.50
CA PRO A 97 32.32 18.78 -19.32
C PRO A 97 31.66 20.05 -19.87
N TYR A 98 30.33 20.15 -19.82
CA TYR A 98 29.55 21.27 -20.36
C TYR A 98 29.08 22.26 -19.30
N LEU A 99 29.29 21.96 -18.01
CA LEU A 99 28.79 22.76 -16.90
C LEU A 99 29.91 23.57 -16.24
N THR A 100 29.56 24.77 -15.79
CA THR A 100 30.45 25.54 -14.90
C THR A 100 30.48 24.91 -13.51
N ALA A 101 31.52 25.21 -12.72
CA ALA A 101 31.63 24.70 -11.35
C ALA A 101 30.40 25.04 -10.48
N GLN A 102 29.83 26.24 -10.66
CA GLN A 102 28.64 26.67 -9.94
C GLN A 102 27.38 25.89 -10.34
N GLN A 103 27.21 25.60 -11.64
CA GLN A 103 26.10 24.79 -12.13
C GLN A 103 26.23 23.32 -11.67
N MET A 104 27.46 22.81 -11.60
CA MET A 104 27.73 21.46 -11.10
C MET A 104 27.34 21.32 -9.62
N GLU A 105 27.59 22.34 -8.80
CA GLU A 105 27.20 22.32 -7.38
C GLU A 105 25.67 22.23 -7.21
N TRP A 106 24.89 22.95 -8.01
CA TRP A 106 23.43 22.85 -7.99
C TRP A 106 22.93 21.47 -8.41
N VAL A 107 23.52 20.89 -9.46
CA VAL A 107 23.16 19.55 -9.94
C VAL A 107 23.51 18.48 -8.90
N GLN A 108 24.66 18.59 -8.22
CA GLN A 108 25.05 17.68 -7.15
C GLN A 108 24.14 17.79 -5.93
N ASN A 109 23.77 18.99 -5.51
CA ASN A 109 22.82 19.20 -4.42
C ASN A 109 21.43 18.64 -4.76
N ALA A 110 20.96 18.83 -5.99
CA ALA A 110 19.72 18.22 -6.47
C ALA A 110 19.79 16.69 -6.46
N HIS A 111 20.92 16.11 -6.86
CA HIS A 111 21.14 14.67 -6.86
C HIS A 111 21.18 14.07 -5.45
N GLN A 112 21.83 14.74 -4.49
CA GLN A 112 21.86 14.32 -3.09
C GLN A 112 20.47 14.33 -2.47
N ASN A 113 19.66 15.36 -2.76
CA ASN A 113 18.26 15.41 -2.33
C ASN A 113 17.44 14.28 -2.94
N PHE A 114 17.65 13.95 -4.22
CA PHE A 114 17.00 12.82 -4.89
C PHE A 114 17.35 11.46 -4.23
N ARG A 115 18.63 11.24 -3.88
CA ARG A 115 19.09 10.04 -3.16
C ARG A 115 18.51 9.96 -1.74
N GLY A 116 18.55 11.08 -1.00
CA GLY A 116 18.03 11.16 0.38
C GLY A 116 16.52 10.96 0.48
N ASP A 117 15.75 11.51 -0.46
CA ASP A 117 14.30 11.32 -0.52
C ASP A 117 13.90 9.89 -0.90
N ALA A 118 14.64 9.25 -1.82
CA ALA A 118 14.40 7.86 -2.18
C ALA A 118 14.59 6.90 -0.99
N GLN A 119 15.58 7.19 -0.13
CA GLN A 119 15.89 6.40 1.06
C GLN A 119 14.88 6.64 2.20
N ARG A 120 14.41 7.89 2.38
CA ARG A 120 13.42 8.26 3.40
C ARG A 120 11.99 7.81 3.07
N ARG A 121 11.61 7.72 1.79
CA ARG A 121 10.29 7.27 1.34
C ARG A 121 10.11 5.75 1.30
N GLY A 122 11.18 4.97 1.48
CA GLY A 122 11.09 3.52 1.63
C GLY A 122 10.50 3.05 2.96
N HIS A 123 10.51 3.90 4.00
CA HIS A 123 10.10 3.51 5.36
C HIS A 123 8.86 4.23 5.90
N ARG A 124 8.45 5.35 5.30
CA ARG A 124 7.23 6.05 5.70
C ARG A 124 6.24 5.96 4.56
N GLY A 125 5.07 5.39 4.86
CA GLY A 125 3.90 5.44 3.99
C GLY A 125 3.56 6.88 3.55
N PRO A 126 2.58 7.05 2.65
CA PRO A 126 2.24 8.36 2.10
C PRO A 126 2.09 9.39 3.23
N PRO A 127 2.69 10.59 3.10
CA PRO A 127 2.54 11.62 4.12
C PRO A 127 1.05 11.91 4.32
N PRO A 128 0.58 12.14 5.56
CA PRO A 128 -0.81 12.51 5.81
C PRO A 128 -1.13 13.72 4.93
N GLY A 129 -2.22 13.61 4.17
CA GLY A 129 -2.52 14.47 3.03
C GLY A 129 -2.27 15.94 3.33
N ARG A 130 -1.28 16.55 2.66
CA ARG A 130 -1.25 18.00 2.53
C ARG A 130 -2.43 18.37 1.65
N GLY A 131 -3.48 18.93 2.28
CA GLY A 131 -4.61 19.54 1.57
C GLY A 131 -4.14 20.56 0.53
N PRO A 132 -5.02 20.95 -0.41
CA PRO A 132 -4.66 21.75 -1.56
C PRO A 132 -3.97 23.04 -1.12
N ARG A 133 -2.68 23.20 -1.46
CA ARG A 133 -2.00 24.49 -1.35
C ARG A 133 -2.59 25.39 -2.42
N HIS A 134 -3.55 26.24 -2.04
CA HIS A 134 -3.92 27.41 -2.84
C HIS A 134 -2.66 28.26 -3.03
N ARG A 135 -2.08 28.17 -4.22
CA ARG A 135 -0.97 29.01 -4.66
C ARG A 135 -1.56 30.36 -5.06
N ASN A 136 -1.65 31.28 -4.11
CA ASN A 136 -1.90 32.68 -4.43
C ASN A 136 -0.62 33.26 -5.04
N TRP A 137 -0.69 33.59 -6.32
CA TRP A 137 0.25 34.49 -6.95
C TRP A 137 -0.30 35.91 -6.76
N GLN A 138 0.40 36.71 -5.94
CA GLN A 138 0.41 38.17 -5.99
C GLN A 138 1.85 38.62 -5.87
#